data_AF-H8FU95-F1
#
_entry.id   AF-H8FU95-F1
#
_cell.length_a   1.000
_cell.length_b   1.000
_cell.length_c   1.000
_cell.angle_alpha   90.00
_cell.angle_beta   90.00
_cell.angle_gamma   90.00
#
_symmetry.space_group_name_H-M   'P 1'
#
loop_
_entity.id
_entity.type
_entity.pdbx_description
1 polymer ?
#
loop_
_entity_poly.entity_id
_entity_poly.type
_entity_poly.pdbx_seq_one_letter_code
_entity_poly.pdbx_strand_id
1 'polypeptide(L)'
;MRMAGRGRDDIPTAEPEPRLKARLWVQAAIRQCGTLGIVAMVARHGDDDAGAILIKLNRGPDGCEVFTQVRDGAGRAGWLRATGALPVEEAAAESYISRQRDVDSDLWVIEVEDREGRVPFLDHILAG
;
A
#
# COMPACT_ATOMS: atom_id res chain seq x y z
N MET A 1 52.13 18.55 20.89
CA MET A 1 51.05 19.49 20.54
C MET A 1 50.62 19.24 19.10
N ARG A 2 49.29 19.22 18.84
CA ARG A 2 48.53 18.83 17.63
C ARG A 2 48.28 17.31 17.51
N MET A 3 47.23 16.77 18.14
CA MET A 3 45.78 16.78 17.81
C MET A 3 45.41 15.80 16.69
N ALA A 4 44.51 14.89 17.08
CA ALA A 4 43.91 13.81 16.32
C ALA A 4 43.19 14.27 15.04
N GLY A 5 43.38 13.51 13.96
CA GLY A 5 42.45 13.45 12.84
C GLY A 5 41.76 12.09 12.87
N ARG A 6 40.71 11.97 13.69
CA ARG A 6 39.77 10.84 13.62
C ARG A 6 39.01 11.01 12.32
N GLY A 7 39.26 10.11 11.36
CA GLY A 7 38.47 10.04 10.12
C GLY A 7 37.00 10.01 10.49
N ARG A 8 36.21 10.89 9.87
CA ARG A 8 34.76 10.83 9.95
C ARG A 8 34.38 9.51 9.31
N ASP A 9 33.82 8.62 10.09
CA ASP A 9 33.19 7.41 9.60
C ASP A 9 32.09 7.86 8.63
N ASP A 10 32.30 7.58 7.34
CA ASP A 10 31.28 7.73 6.33
C ASP A 10 30.15 6.76 6.70
N ILE A 11 29.09 7.29 7.33
CA ILE A 11 27.87 6.52 7.60
C ILE A 11 27.33 6.11 6.22
N PRO A 12 27.19 4.81 5.91
CA PRO A 12 26.53 4.39 4.68
C PRO A 12 25.10 4.93 4.73
N THR A 13 24.80 5.93 3.90
CA THR A 13 23.42 6.34 3.64
C THR A 13 22.77 5.12 3.01
N ALA A 14 21.82 4.49 3.71
CA ALA A 14 21.13 3.31 3.20
C ALA A 14 20.62 3.60 1.78
N GLU A 15 21.15 2.89 0.79
CA GLU A 15 20.66 3.04 -0.58
C GLU A 15 19.17 2.70 -0.61
N PRO A 16 18.33 3.51 -1.29
CA PRO A 16 16.91 3.25 -1.32
C PRO A 16 16.66 1.88 -1.95
N GLU A 17 15.93 1.02 -1.23
CA GLU A 17 15.59 -0.31 -1.73
C GLU A 17 14.97 -0.20 -3.13
N PRO A 18 15.41 -1.04 -4.09
CA PRO A 18 14.87 -1.01 -5.44
C PRO A 18 13.36 -1.25 -5.41
N ARG A 19 12.60 -0.27 -5.94
CA ARG A 19 11.14 -0.33 -6.01
C ARG A 19 10.72 -1.08 -7.28
N LEU A 20 9.83 -2.06 -7.12
CA LEU A 20 9.17 -2.72 -8.25
C LEU A 20 8.26 -1.70 -8.97
N LYS A 21 8.17 -1.81 -10.31
CA LYS A 21 7.20 -1.03 -11.10
C LYS A 21 5.78 -1.30 -10.60
N ALA A 22 4.97 -0.25 -10.50
CA ALA A 22 3.61 -0.32 -9.96
C ALA A 22 2.77 -1.40 -10.65
N ARG A 23 2.77 -1.43 -11.99
CA ARG A 23 2.04 -2.45 -12.77
C ARG A 23 2.47 -3.87 -12.46
N LEU A 24 3.77 -4.12 -12.31
CA LEU A 24 4.27 -5.47 -11.98
C LEU A 24 3.84 -5.90 -10.57
N TRP A 25 3.87 -4.96 -9.62
CA TRP A 25 3.39 -5.21 -8.27
C TRP A 25 1.89 -5.54 -8.27
N VAL A 26 1.06 -4.75 -8.96
CA VAL A 26 -0.39 -4.96 -9.07
C VAL A 26 -0.72 -6.32 -9.68
N GLN A 27 -0.03 -6.71 -10.75
CA GLN A 27 -0.21 -8.02 -11.38
C GLN A 27 0.15 -9.17 -10.44
N ALA A 28 1.23 -9.03 -9.67
CA ALA A 28 1.62 -10.03 -8.67
C ALA A 28 0.56 -10.15 -7.57
N ALA A 29 0.07 -9.04 -7.04
CA ALA A 29 -0.97 -8.98 -6.02
C ALA A 29 -2.26 -9.69 -6.46
N ILE A 30 -2.76 -9.39 -7.65
CA ILE A 30 -3.96 -10.04 -8.22
C ILE A 30 -3.71 -11.55 -8.42
N ARG A 31 -2.53 -11.93 -8.90
CA ARG A 31 -2.18 -13.36 -9.06
C ARG A 31 -2.15 -14.08 -7.72
N GLN A 32 -1.59 -13.48 -6.66
CA GLN A 32 -1.58 -14.05 -5.32
C GLN A 32 -3.00 -14.29 -4.80
N CYS A 33 -3.90 -13.32 -4.94
CA CYS A 33 -5.33 -13.52 -4.63
C CYS A 33 -5.94 -14.68 -5.43
N GLY A 34 -5.69 -14.73 -6.74
CA GLY A 34 -6.19 -15.79 -7.61
C GLY A 34 -5.76 -17.20 -7.19
N THR A 35 -4.52 -17.37 -6.71
CA THR A 35 -4.05 -18.68 -6.19
C THR A 35 -4.77 -19.16 -4.93
N LEU A 36 -5.46 -18.25 -4.24
CA LEU A 36 -6.22 -18.52 -3.01
C LEU A 36 -7.73 -18.49 -3.25
N GLY A 37 -8.18 -18.33 -4.50
CA GLY A 37 -9.61 -18.18 -4.83
C GLY A 37 -10.23 -16.87 -4.32
N ILE A 38 -9.41 -15.86 -4.03
CA ILE A 38 -9.85 -14.52 -3.63
C ILE A 38 -10.05 -13.67 -4.89
N VAL A 39 -11.18 -12.98 -4.99
CA VAL A 39 -11.44 -12.05 -6.09
C VAL A 39 -10.66 -10.76 -5.87
N ALA A 40 -9.86 -10.38 -6.85
CA ALA A 40 -9.17 -9.10 -6.86
C ALA A 40 -9.17 -8.49 -8.26
N MET A 41 -9.45 -7.19 -8.37
CA MET A 41 -9.54 -6.48 -9.65
C MET A 41 -8.93 -5.08 -9.57
N VAL A 42 -8.47 -4.59 -10.73
CA VAL A 42 -8.10 -3.18 -10.89
C VAL A 42 -9.38 -2.36 -10.99
N ALA A 43 -9.71 -1.62 -9.94
CA ALA A 43 -10.84 -0.69 -9.94
C ALA A 43 -10.49 0.64 -10.63
N ARG A 44 -9.23 1.08 -10.52
CA ARG A 44 -8.67 2.25 -11.21
C ARG A 44 -7.21 1.98 -11.58
N HIS A 45 -6.85 2.28 -12.82
CA HIS A 45 -5.49 2.16 -13.33
C HIS A 45 -4.72 3.47 -13.05
N GLY A 46 -3.47 3.34 -12.61
CA GLY A 46 -2.57 4.47 -12.34
C GLY A 46 -1.38 4.52 -13.31
N ASP A 47 -0.29 5.19 -12.93
CA ASP A 47 0.95 5.16 -13.70
C ASP A 47 1.64 3.78 -13.61
N ASP A 48 2.09 3.23 -14.74
CA ASP A 48 2.61 1.86 -14.84
C ASP A 48 3.92 1.64 -14.07
N ASP A 49 4.71 2.71 -13.91
CA ASP A 49 6.07 2.63 -13.38
C ASP A 49 6.11 3.05 -11.90
N ALA A 50 5.53 4.19 -11.56
CA ALA A 50 5.70 4.85 -10.27
C ALA A 50 4.39 5.12 -9.51
N GLY A 51 3.23 4.80 -10.07
CA GLY A 51 1.93 5.06 -9.46
C GLY A 51 1.81 4.50 -8.03
N ALA A 52 1.30 5.32 -7.10
CA ALA A 52 0.98 4.86 -5.76
C ALA A 52 -0.19 3.86 -5.80
N ILE A 53 -0.36 3.05 -4.75
CA ILE A 53 -1.35 1.97 -4.72
C ILE A 53 -2.23 2.10 -3.48
N LEU A 54 -3.55 2.15 -3.70
CA LEU A 54 -4.57 1.92 -2.69
C LEU A 54 -5.19 0.54 -2.86
N ILE A 55 -5.54 -0.08 -1.74
CA ILE A 55 -6.25 -1.35 -1.70
C ILE A 55 -7.57 -1.14 -0.97
N LYS A 56 -8.70 -1.42 -1.64
CA LYS A 56 -10.02 -1.54 -1.00
C LYS A 56 -10.28 -3.01 -0.71
N LEU A 57 -10.35 -3.38 0.56
CA LEU A 57 -10.88 -4.68 0.98
C LEU A 57 -12.38 -4.53 1.20
N ASN A 58 -13.18 -5.25 0.42
CA ASN A 58 -14.62 -5.33 0.54
C ASN A 58 -15.01 -6.66 1.20
N ARG A 59 -15.62 -6.60 2.38
CA ARG A 59 -16.04 -7.77 3.16
C ARG A 59 -17.55 -8.03 3.04
N GLY A 60 -18.20 -7.38 2.08
CA GLY A 60 -19.64 -7.44 1.87
C GLY A 60 -20.39 -6.76 3.02
N PRO A 61 -21.32 -7.44 3.70
CA PRO A 61 -22.09 -6.85 4.80
C PRO A 61 -21.26 -6.34 5.99
N ASP A 62 -20.03 -6.85 6.16
CA ASP A 62 -19.12 -6.43 7.24
C ASP A 62 -18.41 -5.09 6.93
N GLY A 63 -18.67 -4.50 5.76
CA GLY A 63 -18.12 -3.22 5.34
C GLY A 63 -16.79 -3.33 4.58
N CYS A 64 -16.15 -2.17 4.40
CA CYS A 64 -14.95 -1.98 3.60
C CYS A 64 -13.81 -1.38 4.43
N GLU A 65 -12.58 -1.69 4.04
CA GLU A 65 -11.37 -1.12 4.61
C GLU A 65 -10.49 -0.62 3.47
N VAL A 66 -9.92 0.59 3.58
CA VAL A 66 -8.97 1.10 2.59
C VAL A 66 -7.58 1.13 3.19
N PHE A 67 -6.62 0.53 2.50
CA PHE A 67 -5.21 0.53 2.86
C PHE A 67 -4.41 1.41 1.91
N THR A 68 -3.47 2.17 2.48
CA THR A 68 -2.50 2.98 1.73
C THR A 68 -1.08 2.58 2.09
N GLN A 69 -0.18 2.63 1.12
CA GLN A 69 1.23 2.34 1.36
C GLN A 69 1.90 3.51 2.09
N VAL A 70 2.65 3.18 3.13
CA VAL A 70 3.39 4.13 3.95
C VAL A 70 4.81 3.62 4.17
N ARG A 71 5.70 4.51 4.64
CA ARG A 71 7.02 4.12 5.15
C ARG A 71 7.10 4.41 6.63
N ASP A 72 7.66 3.48 7.39
CA ASP A 72 7.89 3.69 8.82
C ASP A 72 9.11 4.61 9.06
N GLY A 73 9.40 4.91 10.34
CA GLY A 73 10.53 5.75 10.72
C GLY A 73 11.91 5.19 10.37
N ALA A 74 11.99 3.91 9.98
CA ALA A 74 13.21 3.26 9.47
C ALA A 74 13.21 3.14 7.94
N GLY A 75 12.21 3.74 7.26
CA GLY A 75 12.08 3.72 5.81
C GLY A 75 11.50 2.43 5.23
N ARG A 76 11.09 1.46 6.04
CA ARG A 76 10.51 0.21 5.55
C ARG A 76 9.10 0.44 5.04
N ALA A 77 8.75 -0.22 3.94
CA ALA A 77 7.39 -0.17 3.42
C ALA A 77 6.42 -0.89 4.38
N GLY A 78 5.23 -0.33 4.52
CA GLY A 78 4.13 -0.90 5.28
C GLY A 78 2.80 -0.36 4.77
N TRP A 79 1.73 -0.80 5.41
CA TRP A 79 0.37 -0.44 5.05
C TRP A 79 -0.33 0.19 6.24
N LEU A 80 -1.03 1.30 5.99
CA LEU A 80 -1.90 1.92 6.99
C LEU A 80 -3.35 1.75 6.57
N ARG A 81 -4.21 1.43 7.53
CA ARG A 81 -5.66 1.45 7.34
C ARG A 81 -6.15 2.90 7.34
N ALA A 82 -6.39 3.44 6.15
CA ALA A 82 -6.61 4.85 5.93
C ALA A 82 -8.02 5.34 6.31
N THR A 83 -8.98 4.42 6.41
CA THR A 83 -10.37 4.71 6.82
C THR A 83 -10.60 4.58 8.33
N GLY A 84 -9.54 4.41 9.13
CA GLY A 84 -9.61 4.21 10.58
C GLY A 84 -9.70 2.73 10.98
N ALA A 85 -9.71 2.44 12.28
CA ALA A 85 -9.52 1.07 12.80
C ALA A 85 -10.64 0.07 12.40
N LEU A 86 -11.87 0.55 12.23
CA LEU A 86 -13.03 -0.29 11.92
C LEU A 86 -13.38 -0.20 10.43
N PRO A 87 -14.00 -1.25 9.86
CA PRO A 87 -14.60 -1.18 8.53
C PRO A 87 -15.61 -0.02 8.44
N VAL A 88 -15.70 0.56 7.25
CA VAL A 88 -16.62 1.63 6.90
C VAL A 88 -17.61 1.16 5.83
N GLU A 89 -18.72 1.87 5.68
CA GLU A 89 -19.64 1.63 4.56
C GLU A 89 -18.93 1.80 3.20
N GLU A 90 -19.37 1.05 2.20
CA GLU A 90 -18.78 1.08 0.85
C GLU A 90 -18.75 2.50 0.27
N ALA A 91 -19.83 3.27 0.45
CA ALA A 91 -19.90 4.66 0.00
C ALA A 91 -18.85 5.56 0.66
N ALA A 92 -18.51 5.30 1.93
CA ALA A 92 -17.47 6.05 2.63
C ALA A 92 -16.07 5.68 2.14
N ALA A 93 -15.83 4.39 1.86
CA ALA A 93 -14.58 3.92 1.23
C ALA A 93 -14.40 4.51 -0.18
N GLU A 94 -15.44 4.48 -1.03
CA GLU A 94 -15.38 5.09 -2.37
C GLU A 94 -15.18 6.60 -2.30
N SER A 95 -15.85 7.28 -1.36
CA SER A 95 -15.64 8.72 -1.13
C SER A 95 -14.21 9.04 -0.72
N TYR A 96 -13.58 8.19 0.10
CA TYR A 96 -12.16 8.35 0.45
C TYR A 96 -11.27 8.16 -0.78
N ILE A 97 -11.48 7.08 -1.55
CA ILE A 97 -10.72 6.76 -2.75
C ILE A 97 -10.83 7.89 -3.78
N SER A 98 -12.03 8.43 -4.01
CA SER A 98 -12.24 9.56 -4.92
C SER A 98 -11.41 10.77 -4.50
N ARG A 99 -11.42 11.14 -3.22
CA ARG A 99 -10.60 12.26 -2.71
C ARG A 99 -9.11 12.03 -2.89
N GLN A 100 -8.62 10.80 -2.72
CA GLN A 100 -7.20 10.50 -2.97
C GLN A 100 -6.85 10.62 -4.46
N ARG A 101 -7.77 10.22 -5.34
CA ARG A 101 -7.58 10.35 -6.79
C ARG A 101 -7.67 11.79 -7.31
N ASP A 102 -8.44 12.63 -6.63
CA ASP A 102 -8.46 14.08 -6.92
C ASP A 102 -7.10 14.73 -6.60
N VAL A 103 -6.37 14.17 -5.64
CA VAL A 103 -5.01 14.62 -5.27
C VAL A 103 -3.96 14.01 -6.18
N ASP A 104 -4.05 12.71 -6.48
CA ASP A 104 -3.12 11.97 -7.35
C ASP A 104 -3.90 11.17 -8.40
N SER A 105 -3.93 11.69 -9.63
CA SER A 105 -4.64 11.05 -10.74
C SER A 105 -4.02 9.73 -11.19
N ASP A 106 -2.74 9.52 -10.86
CA ASP A 106 -1.93 8.38 -11.29
C ASP A 106 -1.95 7.24 -10.25
N LEU A 107 -2.87 7.33 -9.28
CA LEU A 107 -3.08 6.36 -8.22
C LEU A 107 -3.78 5.09 -8.74
N TRP A 108 -3.17 3.94 -8.47
CA TRP A 108 -3.80 2.64 -8.62
C TRP A 108 -4.80 2.37 -7.50
N VAL A 109 -5.91 1.74 -7.85
CA VAL A 109 -6.87 1.18 -6.89
C VAL A 109 -7.10 -0.28 -7.23
N ILE A 110 -6.72 -1.17 -6.32
CA ILE A 110 -7.09 -2.58 -6.36
C ILE A 110 -8.26 -2.78 -5.40
N GLU A 111 -9.31 -3.44 -5.87
CA GLU A 111 -10.36 -3.96 -5.01
C GLU A 111 -10.15 -5.45 -4.78
N VAL A 112 -10.28 -5.87 -3.53
CA VAL A 112 -10.21 -7.26 -3.07
C VAL A 112 -11.52 -7.58 -2.38
N GLU A 113 -12.21 -8.63 -2.82
CA GLU A 113 -13.44 -9.10 -2.19
C GLU A 113 -13.17 -10.38 -1.40
N ASP A 114 -13.27 -10.29 -0.07
CA ASP A 114 -13.07 -11.43 0.80
C ASP A 114 -13.77 -11.24 2.16
N ARG A 115 -14.73 -12.12 2.50
CA ARG A 115 -15.47 -12.04 3.76
C ARG A 115 -14.59 -12.26 5.00
N GLU A 116 -13.57 -13.10 4.87
CA GLU A 116 -12.61 -13.40 5.95
C GLU A 116 -11.60 -12.26 6.17
N GLY A 117 -11.63 -11.22 5.31
CA GLY A 117 -10.76 -10.06 5.41
C GLY A 117 -9.31 -10.33 4.98
N ARG A 118 -9.10 -11.35 4.13
CA ARG A 118 -7.76 -11.76 3.69
C ARG A 118 -7.26 -10.83 2.58
N VAL A 119 -6.04 -10.32 2.76
CA VAL A 119 -5.30 -9.59 1.73
C VAL A 119 -3.86 -10.12 1.72
N PRO A 120 -3.56 -11.17 0.94
CA PRO A 120 -2.37 -12.02 1.11
C PRO A 120 -1.02 -11.34 0.80
N PHE A 121 -1.06 -10.13 0.25
CA PHE A 121 0.12 -9.35 -0.15
C PHE A 121 0.34 -8.11 0.74
N LEU A 122 -0.43 -7.94 1.82
CA LEU A 122 -0.16 -6.92 2.83
C LEU A 122 0.82 -7.48 3.87
N ASP A 123 2.12 -7.39 3.58
CA ASP A 123 3.16 -8.00 4.40
C ASP A 123 3.23 -7.42 5.83
N HIS A 124 3.00 -6.12 5.99
CA HIS A 124 3.05 -5.43 7.27
C HIS A 124 2.01 -4.31 7.36
N ILE A 125 0.99 -4.51 8.20
CA ILE A 125 0.02 -3.47 8.55
C ILE A 125 0.51 -2.76 9.80
N LEU A 126 0.76 -1.46 9.69
CA LEU A 126 1.04 -0.60 10.83
C LEU A 126 -0.24 -0.43 11.65
N ALA A 127 -0.15 -0.60 12.97
CA ALA A 127 -1.24 -0.28 13.87
C ALA A 127 -1.57 1.22 13.69
N GLY A 128 -2.77 1.49 13.18
CA GLY A 128 -3.34 2.83 13.07
C GLY A 128 -4.05 3.26 14.35
#